data_AF-T2JE37-F1
#
_entry.id   AF-T2JE37-F1
#
_cell.length_a   1.000
_cell.length_b   1.000
_cell.length_c   1.000
_cell.angle_alpha   90.00
_cell.angle_beta   90.00
_cell.angle_gamma   90.00
#
_symmetry.space_group_name_H-M   'P 1'
#
loop_
_entity.id
_entity.type
_entity.pdbx_description
1 polymer ?
#
loop_
_entity_poly.entity_id
_entity_poly.type
_entity_poly.pdbx_seq_one_letter_code
_entity_poly.pdbx_strand_id
1 'polypeptide(L)' 'MSALAIPRFWFPVIKAIICKEFKTGSRLIITIDRTQWKDKNVFMVAVIWKKLALPIYWTLLGKEEPADYLNNRH' A
#
# COMPACT_ATOMS: atom_id res chain seq x y z
N MET A 1 14.38 2.77 12.63
CA MET A 1 14.54 2.45 11.20
C MET A 1 13.61 3.34 10.41
N SER A 2 14.15 4.22 9.55
CA SER A 2 13.36 5.21 8.82
C SER A 2 12.41 4.53 7.84
N ALA A 3 11.11 4.85 7.90
CA ALA A 3 10.03 4.25 7.08
C ALA A 3 10.25 4.34 5.55
N LEU A 4 11.23 5.11 5.11
CA LEU A 4 11.62 5.31 3.71
C LEU A 4 12.52 4.19 3.13
N ALA A 5 13.08 3.31 3.96
CA ALA A 5 14.01 2.28 3.48
C ALA A 5 13.31 1.08 2.83
N ILE A 6 12.06 0.82 3.20
CA ILE A 6 11.40 -0.46 2.91
C ILE A 6 10.95 -0.58 1.43
N PRO A 7 10.36 0.46 0.79
CA PRO A 7 10.01 0.43 -0.64
C PRO A 7 11.18 0.14 -1.57
N ARG A 8 12.40 0.51 -1.16
CA ARG A 8 13.60 0.37 -1.99
C ARG A 8 13.95 -1.07 -2.33
N PHE A 9 13.52 -2.03 -1.50
CA PHE A 9 13.85 -3.44 -1.73
C PHE A 9 12.87 -4.14 -2.69
N TRP A 10 11.56 -4.01 -2.48
CA TRP A 10 10.57 -4.73 -3.30
C TRP A 10 10.14 -4.00 -4.57
N PHE A 11 10.21 -2.66 -4.59
CA PHE A 11 9.74 -1.89 -5.75
C PHE A 11 10.46 -2.26 -7.06
N PRO A 12 11.80 -2.49 -7.07
CA PRO A 12 12.48 -2.97 -8.28
C PRO A 12 11.95 -4.30 -8.79
N VAL A 13 11.58 -5.23 -7.90
CA VAL A 13 11.00 -6.53 -8.27
C VAL A 13 9.65 -6.35 -8.94
N ILE A 14 8.78 -5.53 -8.34
CA ILE A 14 7.45 -5.25 -8.90
C ILE A 14 7.57 -4.52 -10.24
N LYS A 15 8.50 -3.55 -10.34
CA LYS A 15 8.82 -2.90 -11.61
C LYS A 15 9.25 -3.90 -12.68
N ALA A 16 10.11 -4.85 -12.34
CA ALA A 16 10.55 -5.90 -13.26
C ALA A 16 9.39 -6.80 -13.72
N ILE A 17 8.48 -7.18 -12.81
CA ILE A 17 7.27 -7.92 -13.15
C ILE A 17 6.39 -7.11 -14.11
N ILE A 18 6.15 -5.83 -13.82
CA ILE A 18 5.33 -4.96 -14.68
C ILE A 18 5.95 -4.85 -16.08
N CYS A 19 7.25 -4.56 -16.18
CA CYS A 19 7.94 -4.44 -17.46
C CYS A 19 7.98 -5.75 -18.26
N LYS A 20 7.99 -6.90 -17.59
CA LYS A 20 8.00 -8.21 -18.24
C LYS A 20 6.61 -8.66 -18.70
N GLU A 21 5.59 -8.44 -17.88
CA GLU A 21 4.27 -9.04 -18.08
C GLU A 21 3.29 -8.11 -18.81
N PHE A 22 3.51 -6.79 -18.75
CA PHE A 22 2.63 -5.81 -19.38
C PHE A 22 3.32 -5.19 -20.59
N LYS A 23 2.67 -5.28 -21.75
CA LYS A 23 3.14 -4.61 -22.96
C LYS A 23 2.92 -3.10 -22.84
N THR A 24 3.78 -2.31 -23.46
CA THR A 24 3.56 -0.86 -23.57
C THR A 24 2.22 -0.59 -24.26
N GLY A 25 1.41 0.30 -23.67
CA GLY A 25 0.05 0.60 -24.14
C GLY A 25 -1.04 -0.38 -23.66
N SER A 26 -0.67 -1.45 -22.94
CA SER A 26 -1.66 -2.33 -22.32
C SER A 26 -2.24 -1.74 -21.03
N ARG A 27 -3.45 -2.18 -20.67
CA ARG A 27 -4.14 -1.70 -19.47
C ARG A 27 -3.48 -2.27 -18.21
N LEU A 28 -3.04 -1.38 -17.34
CA LEU A 28 -2.61 -1.70 -15.97
C LEU A 28 -3.75 -1.36 -15.00
N ILE A 29 -4.18 -2.32 -14.17
CA ILE A 29 -5.20 -2.08 -13.15
C ILE A 29 -4.49 -1.82 -11.82
N ILE A 30 -4.78 -0.67 -11.21
CA ILE A 30 -4.26 -0.27 -9.91
C ILE A 30 -5.41 -0.22 -8.93
N THR A 31 -5.21 -0.78 -7.74
CA THR A 31 -6.15 -0.67 -6.62
C THR A 31 -5.54 0.15 -5.51
N ILE A 32 -6.42 0.84 -4.78
CA ILE A 32 -6.11 1.53 -3.54
C ILE A 32 -7.02 0.90 -2.50
N ASP A 33 -6.44 0.36 -1.43
CA ASP A 33 -7.19 -0.30 -0.38
C ASP A 33 -6.73 0.15 1.01
N ARG A 34 -7.64 0.06 1.98
CA ARG A 34 -7.36 0.21 3.40
C ARG A 34 -7.71 -1.11 4.09
N THR A 35 -6.71 -1.84 4.55
CA THR A 35 -6.91 -3.13 5.22
C THR A 35 -6.50 -3.02 6.68
N GLN A 36 -7.32 -3.55 7.60
CA GLN A 36 -6.90 -3.75 8.97
C GLN A 36 -6.11 -5.05 9.06
N TRP A 37 -4.81 -4.96 9.35
CA TRP A 37 -3.95 -6.11 9.58
C TRP A 37 -3.53 -6.14 11.04
N LYS A 38 -4.13 -7.06 11.80
CA LYS A 38 -4.02 -7.13 13.26
C LYS A 38 -4.42 -5.79 13.89
N ASP A 39 -3.53 -5.17 14.66
CA ASP A 39 -3.73 -3.90 15.34
C ASP A 39 -3.33 -2.68 14.47
N LYS A 40 -2.97 -2.89 13.20
CA LYS A 40 -2.49 -1.85 12.30
C LYS A 40 -3.46 -1.61 11.15
N ASN A 41 -3.71 -0.34 10.87
CA ASN A 41 -4.38 0.07 9.65
C ASN A 41 -3.33 0.23 8.55
N VAL A 42 -3.45 -0.55 7.48
CA VAL A 42 -2.53 -0.51 6.34
C VAL A 42 -3.24 0.18 5.18
N PHE A 43 -2.63 1.23 4.66
CA PHE A 43 -3.00 1.81 3.37
C PHE A 43 -2.09 1.23 2.31
N MET A 44 -2.66 0.73 1.21
CA MET A 44 -1.90 0.06 0.16
C MET A 44 -2.35 0.53 -1.23
N VAL A 45 -1.37 0.70 -2.12
CA VAL A 45 -1.56 0.86 -3.56
C VAL A 45 -0.92 -0.33 -4.25
N ALA A 46 -1.67 -1.05 -5.07
CA ALA A 46 -1.22 -2.30 -5.68
C ALA A 46 -1.57 -2.39 -7.17
N VAL A 47 -0.72 -3.07 -7.95
CA VAL A 47 -1.07 -3.55 -9.29
C VAL A 47 -1.80 -4.88 -9.16
N ILE A 48 -2.88 -5.06 -9.91
CA ILE A 48 -3.54 -6.37 -10.02
C ILE A 48 -2.91 -7.17 -11.17
N TRP A 49 -2.34 -8.33 -10.84
CA TRP A 49 -1.73 -9.26 -11.80
C TRP A 49 -2.06 -10.71 -11.43
N LYS A 50 -2.63 -11.48 -12.36
CA LYS A 50 -2.97 -12.92 -12.16
C LYS A 50 -3.74 -13.19 -10.86
N LYS A 51 -4.73 -12.34 -10.52
CA LYS A 51 -5.52 -12.38 -9.27
C LYS A 51 -4.72 -12.08 -7.99
N LEU A 52 -3.51 -11.54 -8.11
CA LEU A 52 -2.69 -11.07 -6.99
C LEU A 52 -2.63 -9.54 -6.98
N ALA A 53 -2.59 -8.95 -5.78
CA ALA A 53 -2.31 -7.54 -5.57
C ALA A 53 -0.81 -7.39 -5.26
N LEU A 54 -0.04 -6.85 -6.20
CA LEU A 54 1.39 -6.58 -6.05
C LEU A 54 1.59 -5.17 -5.47
N PRO A 55 2.11 -5.03 -4.23
CA PRO A 55 2.12 -3.76 -3.52
C PRO A 55 3.17 -2.78 -4.06
N ILE A 56 2.74 -1.75 -4.80
CA ILE A 56 3.62 -0.69 -5.28
C ILE A 56 4.07 0.19 -4.11
N TYR A 57 3.13 0.49 -3.22
CA TYR A 57 3.32 1.32 -2.04
C TYR A 57 2.42 0.82 -0.93
N TRP A 58 2.91 0.88 0.31
CA TRP A 58 2.05 0.74 1.48
C TRP A 58 2.62 1.57 2.62
N THR A 59 1.74 1.97 3.53
CA THR A 59 2.11 2.65 4.76
C THR A 59 1.17 2.25 5.89
N LEU A 60 1.67 2.34 7.12
CA LEU A 60 0.83 2.21 8.30
C LEU A 60 0.15 3.54 8.55
N LEU A 61 -1.17 3.53 8.56
CA LEU A 61 -1.93 4.66 9.06
C LEU A 61 -1.79 4.66 10.59
N GLY A 62 -1.44 5.81 11.15
CA GLY A 62 -1.48 5.99 12.60
C GLY A 62 -2.86 5.66 13.15
N LYS A 63 -2.95 5.31 14.43
CA LYS A 63 -4.26 5.26 15.10
C LYS A 63 -4.88 6.64 14.97
N GLU A 64 -6.02 6.72 14.29
CA GLU A 64 -6.92 7.87 14.44
C GLU A 64 -7.29 7.88 15.93
N GLU A 65 -6.92 8.94 16.66
CA GLU A 65 -7.45 9.13 18.00
C GLU A 65 -8.98 9.16 17.87
N PRO A 66 -9.72 8.31 18.60
CA PRO A 66 -11.17 8.29 18.47
C PRO A 66 -11.72 9.69 18.78
N ALA A 67 -12.68 10.16 17.99
CA ALA A 67 -13.24 11.52 18.12
C ALA A 67 -13.70 11.84 19.55
N ASP A 68 -14.11 10.81 20.30
CA ASP A 68 -14.52 10.90 21.72
C ASP A 68 -13.40 11.36 22.67
N TYR A 69 -12.12 11.16 22.32
CA TYR A 69 -10.99 11.65 23.13
C TYR A 69 -10.74 13.16 22.97
N LEU A 70 -11.20 13.76 21.86
CA LEU A 70 -11.11 15.20 21.66
C LEU A 70 -12.21 15.96 22.41
N ASN A 71 -13.34 15.31 22.71
CA ASN A 71 -14.48 15.94 23.36
C ASN A 71 -14.40 15.94 24.91
N ASN A 72 -13.50 15.14 25.49
CA ASN A 72 -13.33 14.99 26.96
C ASN A 72 -12.10 15.74 27.52
N ARG A 73 -11.54 16.72 26.79
CA ARG A 73 -10.38 17.54 27.22
C ARG A 73 -10.74 18.99 27.61
N HIS A 74 -11.93 19.19 28.18
CA HIS A 74 -12.34 20.46 28.79
C HIS A 74 -12.74 20.28 30.24
#